data_AF-A0A956HIY7-F1
#
_entry.id   AF-A0A956HIY7-F1
#
_cell.length_a   1.000
_cell.length_b   1.000
_cell.length_c   1.000
_cell.angle_alpha   90.00
_cell.angle_beta   90.00
_cell.angle_gamma   90.00
#
_symmetry.space_group_name_H-M   'P 1'
#
loop_
_entity.id
_entity.type
_entity.pdbx_description
1 polymer ?
#
loop_
_entity_poly.entity_id
_entity_poly.type
_entity_poly.pdbx_seq_one_letter_code
_entity_poly.pdbx_strand_id
1 'polypeptide(L)'
;MKLIPVSFAVALGLLVIAPAVATADSLGTQGYVDSVTLHDSWSDQYSTVHGEVVIREGQDANANKRTYKWGGSICQNQAISSSNARALLDMVNKDNLAITPRWKSGMGSTRCIVGFTVSVPPAAVAR
;
A
#
# COMPACT_ATOMS: atom_id res chain seq x y z
N MET A 1 -51.03 -9.44 54.10
CA MET A 1 -50.35 -9.59 52.79
C MET A 1 -50.00 -8.21 52.27
N LYS A 2 -48.72 -7.84 52.18
CA LYS A 2 -48.23 -6.58 51.61
C LYS A 2 -47.16 -6.95 50.58
N LEU A 3 -47.41 -6.58 49.32
CA LEU A 3 -46.57 -6.86 48.16
C LEU A 3 -45.37 -5.91 48.13
N ILE A 4 -44.18 -6.46 47.91
CA ILE A 4 -42.92 -5.73 47.72
C ILE A 4 -42.72 -5.59 46.20
N PRO A 5 -42.56 -4.38 45.64
CA PRO A 5 -42.22 -4.24 44.23
C PRO A 5 -40.72 -4.46 44.04
N VAL A 6 -40.37 -5.45 43.21
CA VAL A 6 -39.00 -5.69 42.75
C VAL A 6 -38.78 -4.86 41.50
N SER A 7 -37.99 -3.78 41.62
CA SER A 7 -37.60 -2.96 40.48
C SER A 7 -36.50 -3.67 39.68
N PHE A 8 -36.84 -4.11 38.47
CA PHE A 8 -35.89 -4.58 37.45
C PHE A 8 -35.19 -3.37 36.81
N ALA A 9 -33.93 -3.11 37.17
CA ALA A 9 -33.11 -2.14 36.47
C ALA A 9 -32.44 -2.82 35.25
N VAL A 10 -32.92 -2.50 34.04
CA VAL A 10 -32.28 -2.90 32.79
C VAL A 10 -31.16 -1.90 32.49
N ALA A 11 -29.90 -2.31 32.72
CA ALA A 11 -28.73 -1.52 32.34
C ALA A 11 -28.50 -1.64 30.82
N LEU A 12 -28.90 -0.61 30.07
CA LEU A 12 -28.65 -0.49 28.64
C LEU A 12 -27.19 -0.04 28.42
N GLY A 13 -26.29 -1.01 28.20
CA GLY A 13 -24.89 -0.74 27.87
C GLY A 13 -24.74 -0.13 26.48
N LEU A 14 -24.36 1.14 26.41
CA LEU A 14 -23.93 1.82 25.17
C LEU A 14 -22.64 1.17 24.65
N LEU A 15 -22.74 0.32 23.63
CA LEU A 15 -21.59 -0.19 22.89
C LEU A 15 -21.07 0.92 21.98
N VAL A 16 -20.01 1.62 22.40
CA VAL A 16 -19.31 2.59 21.55
C VAL A 16 -18.49 1.81 20.53
N ILE A 17 -19.03 1.66 19.32
CA ILE A 17 -18.28 1.12 18.18
C ILE A 17 -17.36 2.23 17.68
N ALA A 18 -16.15 2.32 18.23
CA ALA A 18 -15.13 3.20 17.69
C ALA A 18 -14.74 2.73 16.28
N PRO A 19 -14.76 3.61 15.25
CA PRO A 19 -14.23 3.24 13.95
C PRO A 19 -12.73 2.99 14.10
N ALA A 20 -12.27 1.78 13.73
CA ALA A 20 -10.86 1.47 13.64
C ALA A 20 -10.24 2.33 12.56
N VAL A 21 -9.61 3.45 12.95
CA VAL A 21 -8.73 4.20 12.06
C VAL A 21 -7.48 3.35 11.81
N ALA A 22 -7.50 2.55 10.76
CA ALA A 22 -6.33 1.84 10.29
C ALA A 22 -5.34 2.86 9.69
N THR A 23 -4.58 3.54 10.54
CA THR A 23 -3.59 4.56 10.14
C THR A 23 -2.16 4.02 10.16
N ALA A 24 -1.99 2.74 9.86
CA ALA A 24 -0.67 2.14 9.68
C ALA A 24 -0.47 1.79 8.21
N ASP A 25 0.69 2.17 7.66
CA ASP A 25 1.09 1.72 6.33
C ASP A 25 1.21 0.20 6.35
N SER A 26 0.64 -0.44 5.33
CA SER A 26 0.83 -1.86 5.10
C SER A 26 2.17 -2.10 4.41
N LEU A 27 2.89 -3.13 4.84
CA LEU A 27 4.06 -3.61 4.12
C LEU A 27 3.60 -4.50 2.96
N GLY A 28 4.21 -4.33 1.79
CA GLY A 28 4.10 -5.29 0.71
C GLY A 28 5.21 -6.31 0.75
N THR A 29 5.11 -7.30 -0.13
CA THR A 29 6.13 -8.33 -0.30
C THR A 29 7.38 -7.70 -0.91
N GLN A 30 8.55 -8.09 -0.40
CA GLN A 30 9.83 -7.70 -0.99
C GLN A 30 9.93 -8.23 -2.42
N GLY A 31 10.49 -7.43 -3.32
CA GLY A 31 10.62 -7.81 -4.72
C GLY A 31 11.48 -6.87 -5.53
N TYR A 32 11.42 -7.01 -6.85
CA TYR A 32 12.21 -6.23 -7.80
C TYR A 32 11.31 -5.34 -8.63
N VAL A 33 11.78 -4.14 -8.96
CA VAL A 33 11.06 -3.25 -9.86
C VAL A 33 11.08 -3.85 -11.27
N ASP A 34 9.91 -4.25 -11.75
CA ASP A 34 9.70 -4.81 -13.08
C ASP A 34 9.44 -3.70 -14.10
N SER A 35 8.61 -2.72 -13.75
CA SER A 35 8.35 -1.56 -14.58
C SER A 35 7.87 -0.36 -13.75
N VAL A 36 8.05 0.84 -14.31
CA VAL A 36 7.55 2.10 -13.76
C VAL A 36 6.87 2.87 -14.89
N THR A 37 5.63 3.28 -14.67
CA THR A 37 4.86 4.11 -15.58
C THR A 37 4.62 5.46 -14.93
N LEU A 38 4.95 6.53 -15.64
CA LEU A 38 4.65 7.91 -15.23
C LEU A 38 3.64 8.51 -16.20
N HIS A 39 2.62 9.14 -15.66
CA HIS A 39 1.70 9.98 -16.43
C HIS A 39 2.07 11.43 -16.18
N ASP A 40 2.22 12.21 -17.25
CA ASP A 40 2.35 13.66 -17.17
C ASP A 40 0.96 14.30 -17.22
N SER A 41 0.85 15.57 -16.83
CA SER A 41 -0.34 16.42 -16.83
C SER A 41 -1.16 16.40 -18.13
N TRP A 42 -0.54 16.09 -19.27
CA TRP A 42 -1.20 15.99 -20.57
C TRP A 42 -1.75 14.60 -20.91
N SER A 43 -1.50 13.60 -20.06
CA SER A 43 -2.05 12.26 -20.21
C SER A 43 -3.51 12.23 -19.75
N ASP A 44 -4.39 11.59 -20.52
CA ASP A 44 -5.78 11.33 -20.13
C ASP A 44 -5.87 10.56 -18.79
N GLN A 45 -4.83 9.80 -18.45
CA GLN A 45 -4.75 9.02 -17.21
C GLN A 45 -4.34 9.85 -16.00
N TYR A 46 -3.75 11.04 -16.17
CA TYR A 46 -3.13 11.79 -15.08
C TYR A 46 -4.11 12.15 -13.96
N SER A 47 -5.34 12.52 -14.31
CA SER A 47 -6.39 12.81 -13.32
C SER A 47 -6.75 11.60 -12.46
N THR A 48 -6.57 10.39 -12.99
CA THR A 48 -6.91 9.14 -12.33
C THR A 48 -5.73 8.60 -11.54
N VAL A 49 -4.52 8.63 -12.11
CA VAL A 49 -3.28 8.12 -11.53
C VAL A 49 -2.09 8.90 -12.05
N HIS A 50 -1.18 9.34 -11.17
CA HIS A 50 0.03 10.05 -11.60
C HIS A 50 1.13 9.08 -12.05
N GLY A 51 1.16 7.88 -11.47
CA GLY A 51 2.06 6.83 -11.91
C GLY A 51 1.83 5.52 -11.17
N GLU A 52 2.52 4.49 -11.65
CA GLU A 52 2.48 3.17 -11.08
C GLU A 52 3.83 2.45 -11.20
N VAL A 53 4.06 1.51 -10.28
CA VAL A 53 5.21 0.63 -10.27
C VAL A 53 4.71 -0.81 -10.19
N VAL A 54 5.26 -1.66 -11.04
CA VAL A 54 5.05 -3.10 -10.98
C VAL A 54 6.24 -3.72 -10.29
N ILE A 55 5.98 -4.49 -9.24
CA ILE A 55 6.98 -5.19 -8.44
C ILE A 55 6.80 -6.68 -8.66
N ARG A 56 7.86 -7.37 -9.06
CA ARG A 56 7.94 -8.83 -9.08
C ARG A 56 8.26 -9.29 -7.66
N GLU A 57 7.27 -9.84 -6.96
CA GLU A 57 7.33 -10.22 -5.55
C GLU A 57 8.17 -11.50 -5.37
N GLY A 58 9.34 -11.41 -4.74
CA GLY A 58 10.26 -12.54 -4.55
C GLY A 58 11.47 -12.54 -5.50
N GLN A 59 12.21 -13.65 -5.51
CA GLN A 59 13.49 -13.79 -6.24
C GLN A 59 13.34 -14.46 -7.62
N ASP A 60 12.25 -15.16 -7.85
CA ASP A 60 12.02 -15.89 -9.10
C ASP A 60 11.59 -14.92 -10.22
N ALA A 61 12.12 -15.11 -11.43
CA ALA A 61 11.71 -14.38 -12.63
C ALA A 61 10.21 -14.59 -12.95
N ASN A 62 9.64 -15.73 -12.54
CA ASN A 62 8.22 -16.07 -12.73
C ASN A 62 7.35 -15.71 -11.52
N ALA A 63 7.88 -14.99 -10.54
CA ALA A 63 7.12 -14.66 -9.35
C ALA A 63 5.96 -13.69 -9.63
N ASN A 64 5.02 -13.64 -8.70
CA ASN A 64 3.82 -12.81 -8.83
C ASN A 64 4.19 -11.34 -9.05
N LYS A 65 3.51 -10.69 -9.99
CA LYS A 65 3.65 -9.25 -10.21
C LYS A 65 2.55 -8.50 -9.47
N ARG A 66 2.93 -7.42 -8.78
CA ARG A 66 2.03 -6.55 -8.03
C ARG A 66 2.18 -5.12 -8.47
N THR A 67 1.06 -4.51 -8.85
CA THR A 67 1.01 -3.09 -9.18
C THR A 67 0.73 -2.25 -7.93
N TYR A 68 1.51 -1.20 -7.75
CA TYR A 68 1.27 -0.14 -6.79
C TYR A 68 1.16 1.19 -7.53
N LYS A 69 0.21 2.03 -7.12
CA LYS A 69 -0.12 3.29 -7.80
C LYS A 69 0.11 4.48 -6.89
N TRP A 70 0.21 5.69 -7.42
CA TRP A 70 0.22 6.91 -6.61
C TRP A 70 -0.41 8.09 -7.35
N GLY A 71 -0.88 9.06 -6.57
CA GLY A 71 -1.53 10.27 -7.07
C GLY A 71 -2.86 10.02 -7.79
N GLY A 72 -3.43 11.10 -8.30
CA GLY A 72 -4.74 11.09 -8.96
C GLY A 72 -5.91 10.73 -8.04
N SER A 73 -7.07 10.51 -8.63
CA SER A 73 -8.32 10.20 -7.93
C SER A 73 -8.34 8.83 -7.26
N ILE A 74 -7.54 7.87 -7.72
CA ILE A 74 -7.49 6.52 -7.12
C ILE A 74 -6.66 6.48 -5.83
N CYS A 75 -5.66 7.35 -5.70
CA CYS A 75 -4.76 7.47 -4.56
C CYS A 75 -4.83 8.88 -3.97
N GLN A 76 -6.05 9.29 -3.56
CA GLN A 76 -6.30 10.63 -3.03
C GLN A 76 -5.39 10.95 -1.85
N ASN A 77 -4.69 12.08 -1.93
CA ASN A 77 -3.70 12.55 -0.95
C ASN A 77 -2.53 11.57 -0.70
N GLN A 78 -2.32 10.60 -1.59
CA GLN A 78 -1.29 9.58 -1.48
C GLN A 78 -0.43 9.63 -2.74
N ALA A 79 0.53 10.54 -2.73
CA ALA A 79 1.52 10.70 -3.78
C ALA A 79 2.92 10.51 -3.21
N ILE A 80 3.84 10.01 -4.04
CA ILE A 80 5.27 10.03 -3.75
C ILE A 80 5.92 11.25 -4.40
N SER A 81 7.04 11.71 -3.85
CA SER A 81 7.81 12.80 -4.45
C SER A 81 8.37 12.39 -5.82
N SER A 82 8.68 13.38 -6.66
CA SER A 82 9.37 13.17 -7.93
C SER A 82 10.75 12.50 -7.75
N SER A 83 11.44 12.77 -6.65
CA SER A 83 12.70 12.09 -6.30
C SER A 83 12.51 10.60 -6.04
N ASN A 84 11.43 10.21 -5.36
CA ASN A 84 11.11 8.81 -5.11
C ASN A 84 10.69 8.09 -6.39
N ALA A 85 9.92 8.76 -7.27
CA ALA A 85 9.59 8.21 -8.58
C ALA A 85 10.83 8.00 -9.46
N ARG A 86 11.80 8.92 -9.42
CA ARG A 86 13.10 8.75 -10.08
C ARG A 86 13.90 7.58 -9.49
N ALA A 87 13.92 7.44 -8.18
CA ALA A 87 14.58 6.29 -7.54
C ALA A 87 13.94 4.95 -7.97
N LEU A 88 12.62 4.89 -8.14
CA LEU A 88 11.94 3.70 -8.71
C LEU A 88 12.39 3.43 -10.15
N LEU A 89 12.46 4.47 -11.00
CA LEU A 89 12.98 4.34 -12.37
C LEU A 89 14.42 3.81 -12.40
N ASP A 90 15.28 4.33 -11.52
CA ASP A 90 16.68 3.90 -11.42
C ASP A 90 16.84 2.46 -10.95
N MET A 91 15.79 1.85 -10.38
CA MET A 91 15.78 0.45 -9.95
C MET A 91 15.27 -0.51 -11.02
N VAL A 92 14.70 0.00 -12.12
CA VAL A 92 14.33 -0.84 -13.26
C VAL A 92 15.61 -1.52 -13.77
N ASN A 93 15.56 -2.85 -13.95
CA ASN A 93 16.70 -3.70 -14.35
C ASN A 93 17.86 -3.81 -13.33
N LYS A 94 17.68 -3.38 -12.07
CA LYS A 94 18.66 -3.63 -10.99
C LYS A 94 18.31 -4.88 -10.19
N ASP A 95 18.72 -6.04 -10.69
CA ASP A 95 18.45 -7.34 -10.04
C ASP A 95 19.23 -7.55 -8.73
N ASN A 96 20.18 -6.66 -8.40
CA ASN A 96 20.90 -6.66 -7.14
C ASN A 96 20.25 -5.78 -6.05
N LEU A 97 19.15 -5.08 -6.35
CA LEU A 97 18.44 -4.24 -5.40
C LEU A 97 16.98 -4.68 -5.30
N ALA A 98 16.58 -5.10 -4.10
CA ALA A 98 15.21 -5.43 -3.79
C ALA A 98 14.54 -4.28 -3.05
N ILE A 99 13.24 -4.11 -3.29
CA ILE A 99 12.40 -3.13 -2.61
C ILE A 99 11.30 -3.78 -1.80
N THR A 100 11.02 -3.21 -0.63
CA THR A 100 9.84 -3.53 0.18
C THR A 100 8.91 -2.31 0.17
N PRO A 101 7.79 -2.35 -0.56
CA PRO A 101 6.89 -1.21 -0.66
C PRO A 101 6.08 -1.03 0.62
N ARG A 102 5.81 0.23 0.98
CA ARG A 102 4.83 0.65 1.97
C ARG A 102 3.61 1.19 1.24
N TRP A 103 2.43 0.74 1.60
CA TRP A 103 1.22 1.10 0.87
C TRP A 103 0.02 1.31 1.80
N LYS A 104 -0.96 2.04 1.30
CA LYS A 104 -2.29 2.21 1.90
C LYS A 104 -3.36 1.88 0.87
N SER A 105 -4.56 1.55 1.36
CA SER A 105 -5.69 1.32 0.47
C SER A 105 -6.11 2.61 -0.24
N GLY A 106 -6.26 2.52 -1.55
CA GLY A 106 -6.88 3.54 -2.39
C GLY A 106 -8.33 3.21 -2.72
N MET A 107 -8.84 3.82 -3.78
CA MET A 107 -10.17 3.51 -4.29
C MET A 107 -10.24 2.05 -4.79
N GLY A 108 -11.30 1.33 -4.40
CA GLY A 108 -11.49 -0.08 -4.71
C GLY A 108 -10.43 -0.96 -4.04
N SER A 109 -9.79 -1.84 -4.81
CA SER A 109 -8.71 -2.72 -4.35
C SER A 109 -7.30 -2.17 -4.66
N THR A 110 -7.20 -0.88 -5.00
CA THR A 110 -5.94 -0.25 -5.38
C THR A 110 -4.98 -0.17 -4.19
N ARG A 111 -3.73 -0.58 -4.40
CA ARG A 111 -2.64 -0.35 -3.45
C ARG A 111 -1.91 0.94 -3.81
N CYS A 112 -2.01 1.94 -2.94
CA CYS A 112 -1.35 3.21 -3.13
C CYS A 112 0.00 3.21 -2.42
N ILE A 113 1.10 3.32 -3.15
CA ILE A 113 2.43 3.36 -2.55
C ILE A 113 2.64 4.71 -1.85
N VAL A 114 3.12 4.64 -0.61
CA VAL A 114 3.42 5.81 0.22
C VAL A 114 4.89 5.86 0.63
N GLY A 115 5.65 4.82 0.30
CA GLY A 115 7.10 4.75 0.50
C GLY A 115 7.64 3.39 0.12
N PHE A 116 8.95 3.20 0.22
CA PHE A 116 9.60 1.91 0.02
C PHE A 116 10.94 1.89 0.75
N THR A 117 11.39 0.70 1.11
CA THR A 117 12.75 0.45 1.58
C THR A 117 13.53 -0.22 0.46
N VAL A 118 14.75 0.25 0.18
CA VAL A 118 15.69 -0.41 -0.72
C VAL A 118 16.66 -1.26 0.10
N SER A 119 16.97 -2.44 -0.39
CA SER A 119 17.86 -3.40 0.26
C SER A 119 18.70 -4.14 -0.77
N VAL A 120 19.92 -4.49 -0.39
CA VAL A 120 20.69 -5.50 -1.13
C VAL A 120 20.24 -6.85 -0.57
N PRO A 121 19.58 -7.71 -1.36
CA PRO A 121 19.23 -9.04 -0.90
C PRO A 121 20.53 -9.78 -0.57
N PRO A 122 20.51 -10.68 0.44
CA PRO A 122 21.67 -11.53 0.71
C PRO A 122 22.10 -12.17 -0.60
N ALA A 123 23.41 -12.13 -0.92
CA ALA A 123 23.92 -12.86 -2.08
C ALA A 123 23.35 -14.27 -2.01
N ALA A 124 22.72 -14.73 -3.09
CA ALA A 124 22.20 -16.08 -3.17
C ALA A 124 23.37 -17.00 -2.77
N VAL A 125 23.28 -17.59 -1.57
CA VAL A 125 24.25 -18.60 -1.16
C VAL A 125 24.03 -19.71 -2.16
N ALA A 126 24.96 -19.86 -3.10
CA ALA A 126 24.94 -20.92 -4.09
C ALA A 126 24.76 -22.22 -3.31
N ARG A 127 23.58 -22.84 -3.49
CA ARG A 127 23.29 -24.19 -3.01
C ARG A 127 23.47 -25.13 -4.18
#